data_AF-A0A368GUF2-F1
#
_entry.id   AF-A0A368GUF2-F1
#
_cell.length_a   1.000
_cell.length_b   1.000
_cell.length_c   1.000
_cell.angle_alpha   90.00
_cell.angle_beta   90.00
_cell.angle_gamma   90.00
#
_symmetry.space_group_name_H-M   'P 1'
#
loop_
_entity.id
_entity.type
_entity.pdbx_description
1 polymer ?
#
loop_
_entity_poly.entity_id
_entity_poly.type
_entity_poly.pdbx_seq_one_letter_code
_entity_poly.pdbx_strand_id
1 'polypeptide(L)'
;MEVQCSVDDCVAIVCSRSGSDSSQKGHRDVLLQLKDPDGEQLAEIRVPWPESEPQPSHIKFIESEECVKLTNEATYATVPIRISKLREVLNNRRVKSLPKRFSSFSDPPCAQDNSNQQKLHDALKDFVREPLSDGTWKHAFKCLSAKGADADGFLTKDEQMIIINFLPTQSFSSKELKNIFEVLRRTNIFSPRCLASFYELCLNMGQISLVRSVIESSDALSEQSLAIFLEYVASIASEEESRGDGEQLLAGLLHRHFDPRRLAECAAQKITTQHASVLLQRCMNLYVSPEYNGIAEQALSLMTVLTDTFGNRLVWESDLHDVAKEALEFSERMAEIISSFKQIELKRSRSAREEEDDPNALYTIETISLPRRTLNW
;
A
#
# COMPACT_ATOMS: atom_id res chain seq x y z
N MET A 1 13.24 41.07 8.42
CA MET A 1 12.23 40.77 7.39
C MET A 1 12.33 39.28 7.16
N GLU A 2 11.28 38.51 7.45
CA GLU A 2 11.30 37.05 7.26
C GLU A 2 11.18 36.75 5.76
N VAL A 3 12.21 36.13 5.19
CA VAL A 3 12.21 35.72 3.79
C VAL A 3 11.70 34.28 3.74
N GLN A 4 10.64 34.02 2.96
CA GLN A 4 9.99 32.71 2.92
C GLN A 4 9.70 32.21 1.49
N CYS A 5 9.66 30.89 1.32
CA CYS A 5 9.17 30.25 0.09
C CYS A 5 8.38 28.98 0.41
N SER A 6 7.47 28.61 -0.49
CA SER A 6 6.77 27.32 -0.44
C SER A 6 7.69 26.19 -0.93
N VAL A 7 7.67 25.07 -0.22
CA VAL A 7 8.36 23.82 -0.55
C VAL A 7 7.33 22.70 -0.42
N ASP A 8 6.74 22.26 -1.54
CA ASP A 8 5.60 21.30 -1.54
C ASP A 8 4.46 21.83 -0.62
N ASP A 9 3.95 21.00 0.29
CA ASP A 9 2.95 21.36 1.32
C ASP A 9 3.52 22.18 2.50
N CYS A 10 4.77 22.65 2.46
CA CYS A 10 5.44 23.32 3.59
C CYS A 10 5.94 24.72 3.27
N VAL A 11 6.29 25.46 4.32
CA VAL A 11 6.86 26.81 4.21
C VAL A 11 8.27 26.83 4.79
N ALA A 12 9.24 27.22 3.97
CA ALA A 12 10.62 27.44 4.40
C ALA A 12 10.82 28.93 4.74
N ILE A 13 11.33 29.24 5.93
CA ILE A 13 11.52 30.60 6.44
C ILE A 13 12.97 30.78 6.88
N VAL A 14 13.57 31.91 6.49
CA VAL A 14 14.90 32.30 6.94
C VAL A 14 14.80 33.15 8.21
N CYS A 15 15.40 32.67 9.29
CA CYS A 15 15.45 33.37 10.57
C CYS A 15 16.91 33.74 10.90
N SER A 16 17.13 34.99 11.31
CA SER A 16 18.40 35.41 11.91
C SER A 16 18.25 35.43 13.43
N ARG A 17 19.04 34.62 14.15
CA ARG A 17 19.18 34.75 15.61
C ARG A 17 20.32 35.72 15.92
N SER A 18 20.01 36.76 16.68
CA SER A 18 21.01 37.61 17.32
C SER A 18 21.55 36.88 18.56
N GLY A 19 22.56 36.03 18.36
CA GLY A 19 23.32 35.39 19.44
C GLY A 19 23.27 33.86 19.43
N SER A 20 24.33 33.23 18.93
CA SER A 20 24.75 31.88 19.34
C SER A 20 26.25 31.70 19.16
N ASP A 21 26.93 31.38 20.25
CA ASP A 21 28.39 31.29 20.47
C ASP A 21 29.11 30.12 19.76
N SER A 22 28.80 29.85 18.49
CA SER A 22 29.50 28.81 17.73
C SER A 22 29.82 29.24 16.31
N SER A 23 30.59 30.32 16.14
CA SER A 23 31.14 30.67 14.83
C SER A 23 32.31 29.72 14.48
N GLN A 24 32.16 28.97 13.39
CA GLN A 24 33.33 28.48 12.67
C GLN A 24 34.04 29.70 12.07
N LYS A 25 35.36 29.83 12.27
CA LYS A 25 36.14 31.01 11.85
C LYS A 25 35.73 31.52 10.45
N GLY A 26 35.11 32.71 10.39
CA GLY A 26 34.74 33.40 9.15
C GLY A 26 33.29 33.23 8.66
N HIS A 27 32.47 32.40 9.32
CA HIS A 27 31.07 32.19 8.96
C HIS A 27 30.13 32.38 10.16
N ARG A 28 28.98 33.03 9.91
CA ARG A 28 27.83 33.09 10.81
C ARG A 28 26.78 32.07 10.42
N ASP A 29 26.02 31.57 11.39
CA ASP A 29 24.91 30.65 11.13
C ASP A 29 23.64 31.43 10.76
N VAL A 30 23.05 31.11 9.60
CA VAL A 30 21.69 31.50 9.22
C VAL A 30 20.77 30.31 9.40
N LEU A 31 19.60 30.50 10.03
CA LEU A 31 18.67 29.41 10.28
C LEU A 31 17.61 29.34 9.17
N LEU A 32 17.48 28.15 8.58
CA LEU A 32 16.37 27.80 7.70
C LEU A 32 15.39 26.95 8.50
N GLN A 33 14.21 27.50 8.80
CA GLN A 33 13.13 26.78 9.46
C GLN A 33 12.14 26.26 8.42
N LEU A 34 11.84 24.97 8.47
CA LEU A 34 10.74 24.37 7.71
C LEU A 34 9.53 24.27 8.64
N LYS A 35 8.40 24.80 8.21
CA LYS A 35 7.13 24.75 8.93
C LYS A 35 6.08 24.01 8.12
N ASP A 36 5.19 23.32 8.81
CA ASP A 36 4.04 22.65 8.22
C ASP A 36 2.91 23.64 7.85
N PRO A 37 1.83 23.21 7.17
CA PRO A 37 0.70 24.08 6.84
C PRO A 37 0.05 24.77 8.03
N ASP A 38 0.11 24.15 9.22
CA ASP A 38 -0.49 24.65 10.46
C ASP A 38 0.45 25.62 11.20
N GLY A 39 1.66 25.84 10.69
CA GLY A 39 2.66 26.78 11.23
C GLY A 39 3.57 26.19 12.31
N GLU A 40 3.51 24.89 12.58
CA GLU A 40 4.45 24.23 13.49
C GLU A 40 5.80 23.96 12.82
N GLN A 41 6.89 24.05 13.60
CA GLN A 41 8.25 23.83 13.11
C GLN A 41 8.52 22.34 12.89
N LEU A 42 8.83 21.95 11.65
CA LEU A 42 9.22 20.61 11.24
C LEU A 42 10.73 20.36 11.39
N ALA A 43 11.54 21.34 11.01
CA ALA A 43 12.98 21.24 11.07
C ALA A 43 13.65 22.62 11.17
N GLU A 44 14.85 22.65 11.74
CA GLU A 44 15.76 23.81 11.71
C GLU A 44 17.10 23.37 11.14
N ILE A 45 17.54 24.04 10.09
CA ILE A 45 18.81 23.77 9.43
C ILE A 45 19.70 24.99 9.61
N ARG A 46 20.91 24.78 10.17
CA ARG A 46 21.94 25.81 10.24
C ARG A 46 22.69 25.86 8.93
N VAL A 47 22.70 27.02 8.30
CA VAL A 47 23.39 27.27 7.04
C VAL A 47 24.57 28.20 7.31
N PRO A 48 25.81 27.75 7.04
CA PRO A 48 26.98 28.61 7.18
C PRO A 48 26.92 29.73 6.15
N TRP A 49 27.04 30.97 6.60
CA TRP A 49 26.97 32.16 5.76
C TRP A 49 28.19 33.05 6.01
N PRO A 50 28.86 33.59 4.97
CA PRO A 50 30.04 34.45 5.18
C PRO A 50 29.71 35.68 6.03
N GLU A 51 30.56 36.00 7.02
CA GLU A 51 30.36 37.18 7.87
C GLU A 51 30.49 38.51 7.09
N SER A 52 31.30 38.50 6.03
CA SER A 52 31.53 39.66 5.14
C SER A 52 30.34 39.99 4.24
N GLU A 53 29.38 39.08 4.11
CA GLU A 53 28.26 39.20 3.18
C GLU A 53 26.97 39.64 3.90
N PRO A 54 26.09 40.44 3.25
CA PRO A 54 24.78 40.76 3.81
C PRO A 54 23.92 39.50 3.97
N GLN A 55 22.89 39.57 4.83
CA GLN A 55 21.99 38.44 5.08
C GLN A 55 21.27 38.03 3.78
N PRO A 56 20.85 36.76 3.64
CA PRO A 56 20.08 36.33 2.48
C PRO A 56 18.84 37.23 2.29
N SER A 57 18.67 37.79 1.10
CA SER A 57 17.52 38.62 0.74
C SER A 57 16.42 37.83 0.06
N HIS A 58 16.76 36.70 -0.58
CA HIS A 58 15.82 35.85 -1.31
C HIS A 58 16.02 34.37 -0.97
N ILE A 59 14.91 33.64 -1.00
CA ILE A 59 14.85 32.19 -0.86
C ILE A 59 14.02 31.62 -2.00
N LYS A 60 14.51 30.56 -2.63
CA LYS A 60 13.80 29.88 -3.72
C LYS A 60 13.97 28.37 -3.63
N PHE A 61 12.87 27.65 -3.78
CA PHE A 61 12.89 26.20 -3.96
C PHE A 61 13.17 25.85 -5.43
N ILE A 62 14.08 24.90 -5.65
CA ILE A 62 14.45 24.38 -6.96
C ILE A 62 14.00 22.91 -7.00
N GLU A 63 12.84 22.67 -7.62
CA GLU A 63 12.19 21.36 -7.65
C GLU A 63 13.04 20.30 -8.35
N SER A 64 13.71 20.65 -9.45
CA SER A 64 14.58 19.73 -10.21
C SER A 64 15.80 19.22 -9.42
N GLU A 65 16.22 19.94 -8.38
CA GLU A 65 17.40 19.62 -7.57
C GLU A 65 17.03 19.26 -6.12
N GLU A 66 15.74 19.22 -5.79
CA GLU A 66 15.22 19.04 -4.43
C GLU A 66 15.97 19.88 -3.38
N CYS A 67 16.19 21.17 -3.66
CA CYS A 67 16.94 22.04 -2.76
C CYS A 67 16.33 23.43 -2.60
N VAL A 68 16.64 24.05 -1.47
CA VAL A 68 16.34 25.46 -1.20
C VAL A 68 17.61 26.29 -1.36
N LYS A 69 17.53 27.30 -2.21
CA LYS A 69 18.61 28.25 -2.45
C LYS A 69 18.35 29.54 -1.70
N LEU A 70 19.30 29.90 -0.84
CA LEU A 70 19.40 31.18 -0.15
C LEU A 70 20.34 32.08 -0.93
N THR A 71 19.97 33.32 -1.22
CA THR A 71 20.81 34.24 -1.99
C THR A 71 20.68 35.69 -1.52
N ASN A 72 21.76 36.46 -1.66
CA ASN A 72 21.80 37.91 -1.50
C ASN A 72 22.25 38.63 -2.79
N GLU A 73 22.03 38.00 -3.96
CA GLU A 73 22.48 38.39 -5.31
C GLU A 73 23.98 38.18 -5.59
N ALA A 74 24.86 38.38 -4.60
CA ALA A 74 26.31 38.18 -4.75
C ALA A 74 26.80 36.79 -4.30
N THR A 75 26.14 36.22 -3.30
CA THR A 75 26.46 34.96 -2.64
C THR A 75 25.22 34.07 -2.56
N TYR A 76 25.39 32.76 -2.71
CA TYR A 76 24.31 31.81 -2.53
C TYR A 76 24.75 30.60 -1.69
N ALA A 77 23.78 30.01 -0.99
CA ALA A 77 23.91 28.72 -0.33
C ALA A 77 22.76 27.82 -0.74
N THR A 78 23.05 26.54 -1.00
CA THR A 78 22.03 25.54 -1.34
C THR A 78 21.88 24.55 -0.18
N VAL A 79 20.63 24.30 0.19
CA VAL A 79 20.27 23.38 1.27
C VAL A 79 19.42 22.27 0.67
N PRO A 80 19.90 21.02 0.62
CA PRO A 80 19.11 19.91 0.09
C PRO A 80 17.94 19.60 1.01
N ILE A 81 16.74 19.48 0.44
CA ILE A 81 15.51 19.10 1.13
C ILE A 81 14.96 17.85 0.45
N ARG A 82 15.15 16.69 1.09
CA ARG A 82 14.59 15.42 0.59
C ARG A 82 13.06 15.45 0.74
N ILE A 83 12.36 15.69 -0.37
CA ILE A 83 10.89 15.82 -0.40
C ILE A 83 10.22 14.54 0.11
N SER A 84 10.77 13.37 -0.23
CA SER A 84 10.30 12.06 0.24
C SER A 84 10.22 11.95 1.76
N LYS A 85 11.27 12.39 2.47
CA LYS A 85 11.32 12.39 3.94
C LYS A 85 10.36 13.42 4.53
N LEU A 86 10.16 14.53 3.84
CA LEU A 86 9.28 15.61 4.28
C LEU A 86 7.80 15.17 4.19
N ARG A 87 7.41 14.51 3.09
CA ARG A 87 6.11 13.86 2.92
C ARG A 87 5.86 12.76 3.95
N GLU A 88 6.88 11.95 4.25
CA GLU A 88 6.80 10.94 5.31
C GLU A 88 6.51 11.56 6.68
N VAL A 89 7.22 12.63 7.06
CA VAL A 89 7.00 13.34 8.33
C VAL A 89 5.61 13.99 8.39
N LEU A 90 5.16 14.61 7.30
CA LEU A 90 3.82 15.19 7.21
C LEU A 90 2.72 14.12 7.32
N ASN A 91 2.89 12.99 6.63
CA ASN A 91 1.96 11.86 6.70
C ASN A 91 1.90 11.28 8.12
N ASN A 92 3.06 11.10 8.77
CA ASN A 92 3.13 10.63 10.16
C ASN A 92 2.47 11.61 11.16
N ARG A 93 2.46 12.92 10.88
CA ARG A 93 1.78 13.93 11.71
C ARG A 93 0.27 14.03 11.44
N ARG A 94 -0.18 13.86 10.18
CA ARG A 94 -1.61 13.79 9.84
C ARG A 94 -2.29 12.58 10.48
N VAL A 95 -1.53 11.54 10.83
CA VAL A 95 -1.96 10.46 11.73
C VAL A 95 -2.00 11.00 13.17
N LYS A 96 -3.05 11.76 13.52
CA LYS A 96 -3.32 12.25 14.88
C LYS A 96 -3.64 11.16 15.93
N SER A 97 -3.44 9.89 15.58
CA SER A 97 -3.50 8.76 16.51
C SER A 97 -2.33 7.82 16.24
N LEU A 98 -1.14 8.19 16.70
CA LEU A 98 -0.07 7.21 16.90
C LEU A 98 -0.61 6.10 17.80
N PRO A 99 -0.40 4.81 17.47
CA PRO A 99 -0.56 3.75 18.46
C PRO A 99 0.34 4.09 19.64
N LYS A 100 -0.22 4.14 20.86
CA LYS A 100 0.55 4.41 22.09
C LYS A 100 1.77 3.50 22.10
N ARG A 101 2.98 4.07 22.02
CA ARG A 101 4.20 3.31 22.27
C ARG A 101 4.16 2.83 23.72
N PHE A 102 4.46 1.55 23.91
CA PHE A 102 4.59 0.89 25.21
C PHE A 102 5.51 1.72 26.13
N SER A 103 5.02 2.08 27.32
CA SER A 103 5.86 2.62 28.41
C SER A 103 6.51 1.50 29.22
N SER A 104 5.94 0.29 29.22
CA SER A 104 6.51 -0.92 29.80
C SER A 104 5.86 -2.18 29.19
N PHE A 105 6.54 -3.33 29.24
CA PHE A 105 5.98 -4.65 28.86
C PHE A 105 5.02 -5.24 29.91
N SER A 106 4.83 -4.55 31.04
CA SER A 106 4.08 -5.06 32.20
C SER A 106 2.72 -4.40 32.40
N ASP A 107 2.43 -3.32 31.68
CA ASP A 107 1.18 -2.59 31.80
C ASP A 107 0.36 -2.73 30.50
N PRO A 108 -0.74 -3.50 30.50
CA PRO A 108 -1.69 -3.43 29.40
C PRO A 108 -2.24 -1.99 29.33
N PRO A 109 -2.56 -1.48 28.12
CA PRO A 109 -3.05 -0.12 27.98
C PRO A 109 -4.33 0.06 28.82
N CYS A 110 -4.26 0.90 29.85
CA CYS A 110 -5.45 1.36 30.53
C CYS A 110 -6.24 2.22 29.54
N ALA A 111 -7.44 1.76 29.19
CA ALA A 111 -8.38 2.51 28.37
C ALA A 111 -8.62 3.87 29.01
N GLN A 112 -8.77 4.91 28.20
CA GLN A 112 -9.33 6.18 28.67
C GLN A 112 -10.65 5.88 29.38
N ASP A 113 -10.85 6.45 30.56
CA ASP A 113 -12.06 6.35 31.38
C ASP A 113 -13.31 6.90 30.66
N ASN A 114 -13.77 6.16 29.65
CA ASN A 114 -15.14 6.21 29.17
C ASN A 114 -15.85 5.07 29.88
N SER A 115 -16.70 5.36 30.87
CA SER A 115 -17.38 4.31 31.66
C SER A 115 -18.10 3.27 30.79
N ASN A 116 -18.45 3.62 29.54
CA ASN A 116 -19.07 2.73 28.57
C ASN A 116 -18.09 1.75 27.90
N GLN A 117 -16.83 2.14 27.68
CA GLN A 117 -15.79 1.26 27.13
C GLN A 117 -15.32 0.25 28.17
N GLN A 118 -15.18 0.68 29.44
CA GLN A 118 -14.90 -0.23 30.54
C GLN A 118 -16.02 -1.26 30.72
N LYS A 119 -17.29 -0.82 30.69
CA LYS A 119 -18.45 -1.73 30.72
C LYS A 119 -18.46 -2.72 29.56
N LEU A 120 -18.05 -2.30 28.35
CA LEU A 120 -17.94 -3.19 27.20
C LEU A 120 -16.84 -4.23 27.42
N HIS A 121 -15.66 -3.80 27.87
CA HIS A 121 -14.55 -4.69 28.21
C HIS A 121 -14.98 -5.73 29.25
N ASP A 122 -15.57 -5.30 30.37
CA ASP A 122 -15.98 -6.19 31.45
C ASP A 122 -17.07 -7.17 30.99
N ALA A 123 -18.08 -6.69 30.25
CA ALA A 123 -19.13 -7.54 29.69
C ALA A 123 -18.58 -8.58 28.70
N LEU A 124 -17.57 -8.22 27.89
CA LEU A 124 -16.91 -9.16 27.00
C LEU A 124 -16.13 -10.19 27.80
N LYS A 125 -15.31 -9.77 28.78
CA LYS A 125 -14.53 -10.68 29.63
C LYS A 125 -15.42 -11.66 30.40
N ASP A 126 -16.54 -11.20 30.93
CA ASP A 126 -17.53 -12.06 31.61
C ASP A 126 -18.11 -13.10 30.65
N PHE A 127 -18.47 -12.70 29.42
CA PHE A 127 -18.94 -13.62 28.40
C PHE A 127 -17.88 -14.67 28.03
N VAL A 128 -16.62 -14.27 27.81
CA VAL A 128 -15.61 -15.24 27.38
C VAL A 128 -15.21 -16.22 28.48
N ARG A 129 -15.37 -15.82 29.74
CA ARG A 129 -15.12 -16.69 30.90
C ARG A 129 -16.20 -17.75 31.06
N GLU A 130 -17.46 -17.39 30.82
CA GLU A 130 -18.61 -18.28 30.93
C GLU A 130 -19.60 -18.10 29.74
N PRO A 131 -19.26 -18.58 28.54
CA PRO A 131 -20.02 -18.31 27.32
C PRO A 131 -21.39 -19.01 27.27
N LEU A 132 -21.56 -20.07 28.07
CA LEU A 132 -22.81 -20.82 28.20
C LEU A 132 -23.71 -20.32 29.35
N SER A 133 -23.24 -19.33 30.13
CA SER A 133 -24.02 -18.76 31.21
C SER A 133 -25.15 -17.89 30.65
N ASP A 134 -26.35 -18.06 31.20
CA ASP A 134 -27.54 -17.42 30.67
C ASP A 134 -27.44 -15.89 30.75
N GLY A 135 -27.52 -15.24 29.59
CA GLY A 135 -27.58 -13.79 29.47
C GLY A 135 -26.24 -13.07 29.36
N THR A 136 -25.09 -13.74 29.53
CA THR A 136 -23.76 -13.11 29.35
C THR A 136 -23.57 -12.60 27.92
N TRP A 137 -23.92 -13.42 26.91
CA TRP A 137 -23.93 -13.00 25.51
C TRP A 137 -24.87 -11.82 25.26
N LYS A 138 -26.09 -11.86 25.80
CA LYS A 138 -27.08 -10.78 25.62
C LYS A 138 -26.57 -9.46 26.21
N HIS A 139 -25.88 -9.51 27.34
CA HIS A 139 -25.28 -8.34 27.97
C HIS A 139 -24.11 -7.80 27.12
N ALA A 140 -23.17 -8.66 26.74
CA ALA A 140 -22.04 -8.30 25.87
C ALA A 140 -22.52 -7.70 24.54
N PHE A 141 -23.49 -8.34 23.88
CA PHE A 141 -24.04 -7.87 22.61
C PHE A 141 -24.75 -6.52 22.74
N LYS A 142 -25.44 -6.28 23.86
CA LYS A 142 -26.04 -4.97 24.17
C LYS A 142 -24.98 -3.87 24.27
N CYS A 143 -23.84 -4.16 24.91
CA CYS A 143 -22.72 -3.22 24.98
C CYS A 143 -22.08 -2.99 23.60
N LEU A 144 -21.88 -4.04 22.80
CA LEU A 144 -21.35 -3.93 21.42
C LEU A 144 -22.28 -3.13 20.49
N SER A 145 -23.58 -3.22 20.71
CA SER A 145 -24.58 -2.50 19.91
C SER A 145 -24.60 -1.00 20.22
N ALA A 146 -24.00 -0.54 21.33
CA ALA A 146 -23.97 0.86 21.72
C ALA A 146 -23.27 1.74 20.67
N LYS A 147 -23.67 3.02 20.61
CA LYS A 147 -23.07 3.99 19.68
C LYS A 147 -21.64 4.30 20.09
N GLY A 148 -20.70 4.17 19.14
CA GLY A 148 -19.27 4.41 19.38
C GLY A 148 -18.57 3.28 20.16
N ALA A 149 -19.18 2.09 20.23
CA ALA A 149 -18.52 0.90 20.76
C ALA A 149 -17.37 0.50 19.83
N ASP A 150 -16.21 0.20 20.43
CA ASP A 150 -15.00 -0.24 19.76
C ASP A 150 -14.30 -1.20 20.71
N ALA A 151 -14.09 -2.43 20.26
CA ALA A 151 -13.55 -3.53 21.03
C ALA A 151 -12.15 -3.94 20.54
N ASP A 152 -11.50 -3.08 19.74
CA ASP A 152 -10.14 -3.34 19.27
C ASP A 152 -9.19 -3.55 20.46
N GLY A 153 -8.46 -4.66 20.43
CA GLY A 153 -7.52 -5.06 21.48
C GLY A 153 -8.14 -5.52 22.82
N PHE A 154 -9.47 -5.61 22.96
CA PHE A 154 -10.08 -6.00 24.25
C PHE A 154 -9.94 -7.50 24.55
N LEU A 155 -9.89 -8.32 23.50
CA LEU A 155 -9.82 -9.77 23.60
C LEU A 155 -8.53 -10.30 23.00
N THR A 156 -7.97 -11.31 23.65
CA THR A 156 -6.88 -12.14 23.10
C THR A 156 -7.37 -13.01 21.94
N LYS A 157 -6.44 -13.61 21.19
CA LYS A 157 -6.77 -14.50 20.07
C LYS A 157 -7.71 -15.64 20.50
N ASP A 158 -7.40 -16.31 21.60
CA ASP A 158 -8.17 -17.46 22.08
C ASP A 158 -9.56 -17.04 22.56
N GLU A 159 -9.65 -15.87 23.19
CA GLU A 159 -10.93 -15.29 23.60
C GLU A 159 -11.80 -14.89 22.39
N GLN A 160 -11.21 -14.32 21.34
CA GLN A 160 -11.92 -14.04 20.10
C GLN A 160 -12.47 -15.32 19.45
N MET A 161 -11.72 -16.41 19.49
CA MET A 161 -12.16 -17.71 18.95
C MET A 161 -13.34 -18.30 19.72
N ILE A 162 -13.49 -18.01 21.01
CA ILE A 162 -14.66 -18.43 21.78
C ILE A 162 -15.94 -17.81 21.20
N ILE A 163 -15.90 -16.54 20.77
CA ILE A 163 -17.04 -15.90 20.10
C ILE A 163 -17.37 -16.61 18.77
N ILE A 164 -16.34 -16.85 17.94
CA ILE A 164 -16.50 -17.51 16.63
C ILE A 164 -17.10 -18.90 16.80
N ASN A 165 -16.64 -19.67 17.79
CA ASN A 165 -17.13 -21.02 18.05
C ASN A 165 -18.50 -21.03 18.75
N PHE A 166 -18.85 -19.98 19.48
CA PHE A 166 -20.15 -19.85 20.14
C PHE A 166 -21.28 -19.63 19.13
N LEU A 167 -21.11 -18.74 18.15
CA LEU A 167 -22.21 -18.34 17.25
C LEU A 167 -22.90 -19.50 16.51
N PRO A 168 -22.19 -20.51 15.95
CA PRO A 168 -22.81 -21.68 15.33
C PRO A 168 -23.63 -22.56 16.29
N THR A 169 -23.32 -22.54 17.59
CA THR A 169 -24.02 -23.37 18.59
C THR A 169 -25.38 -22.82 18.96
N GLN A 170 -25.68 -21.60 18.54
CA GLN A 170 -26.89 -20.88 18.91
C GLN A 170 -27.92 -20.90 17.78
N SER A 171 -29.20 -20.99 18.15
CA SER A 171 -30.32 -20.97 17.21
C SER A 171 -30.78 -19.55 16.87
N PHE A 172 -29.90 -18.76 16.25
CA PHE A 172 -30.26 -17.40 15.79
C PHE A 172 -31.02 -17.43 14.47
N SER A 173 -31.99 -16.54 14.31
CA SER A 173 -32.62 -16.31 13.01
C SER A 173 -31.66 -15.60 12.04
N SER A 174 -31.90 -15.73 10.73
CA SER A 174 -31.09 -15.06 9.70
C SER A 174 -31.00 -13.53 9.91
N LYS A 175 -32.09 -12.90 10.36
CA LYS A 175 -32.13 -11.46 10.66
C LYS A 175 -31.27 -11.11 11.88
N GLU A 176 -31.30 -11.94 12.92
CA GLU A 176 -30.46 -11.74 14.11
C GLU A 176 -28.98 -11.94 13.78
N LEU A 177 -28.65 -13.00 13.04
CA LEU A 177 -27.28 -13.24 12.57
C LEU A 177 -26.75 -12.05 11.81
N LYS A 178 -27.50 -11.54 10.82
CA LYS A 178 -27.09 -10.36 10.04
C LYS A 178 -26.72 -9.18 10.95
N ASN A 179 -27.59 -8.84 11.91
CA ASN A 179 -27.33 -7.78 12.87
C ASN A 179 -26.10 -8.08 13.76
N ILE A 180 -25.94 -9.34 14.20
CA ILE A 180 -24.79 -9.75 15.00
C ILE A 180 -23.49 -9.56 14.23
N PHE A 181 -23.39 -10.09 13.01
CA PHE A 181 -22.18 -10.00 12.20
C PHE A 181 -21.84 -8.56 11.80
N GLU A 182 -22.84 -7.73 11.50
CA GLU A 182 -22.64 -6.29 11.25
C GLU A 182 -22.08 -5.56 12.48
N VAL A 183 -22.63 -5.84 13.67
CA VAL A 183 -22.14 -5.26 14.92
C VAL A 183 -20.72 -5.73 15.24
N LEU A 184 -20.41 -7.02 15.09
CA LEU A 184 -19.07 -7.55 15.34
C LEU A 184 -18.03 -6.97 14.38
N ARG A 185 -18.38 -6.78 13.09
CA ARG A 185 -17.51 -6.09 12.14
C ARG A 185 -17.29 -4.63 12.55
N ARG A 186 -18.37 -3.89 12.80
CA ARG A 186 -18.32 -2.45 13.12
C ARG A 186 -17.50 -2.14 14.37
N THR A 187 -17.50 -3.05 15.34
CA THR A 187 -16.84 -2.87 16.64
C THR A 187 -15.39 -3.35 16.67
N ASN A 188 -14.81 -3.79 15.54
CA ASN A 188 -13.41 -4.23 15.43
C ASN A 188 -12.98 -5.26 16.49
N ILE A 189 -13.91 -6.11 16.95
CA ILE A 189 -13.63 -7.09 18.01
C ILE A 189 -12.62 -8.16 17.59
N PHE A 190 -12.49 -8.41 16.28
CA PHE A 190 -11.59 -9.41 15.73
C PHE A 190 -10.30 -8.76 15.22
N SER A 191 -9.19 -9.23 15.77
CA SER A 191 -7.86 -8.90 15.27
C SER A 191 -7.62 -9.50 13.88
N PRO A 192 -6.63 -9.01 13.11
CA PRO A 192 -6.28 -9.57 11.80
C PRO A 192 -6.05 -11.10 11.79
N ARG A 193 -5.63 -11.67 12.93
CA ARG A 193 -5.41 -13.11 13.10
C ARG A 193 -6.68 -13.95 13.18
N CYS A 194 -7.79 -13.37 13.64
CA CYS A 194 -9.09 -14.05 13.76
C CYS A 194 -10.09 -13.58 12.70
N LEU A 195 -9.81 -12.47 12.01
CA LEU A 195 -10.67 -11.88 11.01
C LEU A 195 -10.95 -12.85 9.84
N ALA A 196 -9.95 -13.64 9.44
CA ALA A 196 -10.11 -14.72 8.47
C ALA A 196 -11.18 -15.74 8.93
N SER A 197 -11.04 -16.30 10.13
CA SER A 197 -12.02 -17.25 10.69
C SER A 197 -13.41 -16.64 10.86
N PHE A 198 -13.50 -15.34 11.17
CA PHE A 198 -14.76 -14.63 11.21
C PHE A 198 -15.43 -14.55 9.83
N TYR A 199 -14.69 -14.21 8.78
CA TYR A 199 -15.25 -14.16 7.43
C TYR A 199 -15.64 -15.54 6.88
N GLU A 200 -14.86 -16.57 7.20
CA GLU A 200 -15.23 -17.96 6.90
C GLU A 200 -16.55 -18.35 7.59
N LEU A 201 -16.71 -17.96 8.86
CA LEU A 201 -17.98 -18.14 9.58
C LEU A 201 -19.13 -17.37 8.91
N CYS A 202 -18.91 -16.12 8.49
CA CYS A 202 -19.91 -15.33 7.76
C CYS A 202 -20.40 -16.06 6.50
N LEU A 203 -19.48 -16.62 5.72
CA LEU A 203 -19.81 -17.40 4.52
C LEU A 203 -20.61 -18.66 4.87
N ASN A 204 -20.15 -19.43 5.85
CA ASN A 204 -20.80 -20.67 6.29
C ASN A 204 -22.23 -20.44 6.83
N MET A 205 -22.47 -19.28 7.44
CA MET A 205 -23.78 -18.88 7.98
C MET A 205 -24.62 -18.04 6.99
N GLY A 206 -24.24 -18.03 5.70
CA GLY A 206 -25.01 -17.39 4.62
C GLY A 206 -25.01 -15.86 4.62
N GLN A 207 -24.08 -15.21 5.32
CA GLN A 207 -23.97 -13.75 5.41
C GLN A 207 -23.16 -13.15 4.25
N ILE A 208 -23.55 -13.55 3.04
CA ILE A 208 -22.86 -13.20 1.78
C ILE A 208 -22.80 -11.68 1.57
N SER A 209 -23.89 -10.97 1.83
CA SER A 209 -23.94 -9.50 1.64
C SER A 209 -22.88 -8.75 2.46
N LEU A 210 -22.58 -9.23 3.67
CA LEU A 210 -21.53 -8.65 4.51
C LEU A 210 -20.16 -8.90 3.89
N VAL A 211 -19.89 -10.13 3.44
CA VAL A 211 -18.62 -10.47 2.80
C VAL A 211 -18.39 -9.67 1.51
N ARG A 212 -19.41 -9.54 0.66
CA ARG A 212 -19.31 -8.73 -0.57
C ARG A 212 -19.00 -7.27 -0.28
N SER A 213 -19.66 -6.70 0.73
CA SER A 213 -19.35 -5.33 1.18
C SER A 213 -17.93 -5.17 1.73
N VAL A 214 -17.31 -6.25 2.23
CA VAL A 214 -15.88 -6.25 2.61
C VAL A 214 -15.03 -6.29 1.35
N ILE A 215 -15.34 -7.16 0.39
CA ILE A 215 -14.60 -7.27 -0.88
C ILE A 215 -14.58 -5.92 -1.63
N GLU A 216 -15.68 -5.19 -1.62
CA GLU A 216 -15.82 -3.89 -2.29
C GLU A 216 -15.22 -2.72 -1.48
N SER A 217 -14.92 -2.90 -0.19
CA SER A 217 -14.36 -1.85 0.66
C SER A 217 -12.85 -1.67 0.44
N SER A 218 -12.30 -0.53 0.88
CA SER A 218 -10.85 -0.30 0.92
C SER A 218 -10.18 -0.81 2.21
N ASP A 219 -10.88 -1.63 2.99
CA ASP A 219 -10.36 -2.17 4.26
C ASP A 219 -9.13 -3.06 3.98
N ALA A 220 -8.11 -2.96 4.83
CA ALA A 220 -6.92 -3.80 4.73
C ALA A 220 -7.26 -5.25 5.08
N LEU A 221 -6.81 -6.20 4.26
CA LEU A 221 -7.03 -7.62 4.45
C LEU A 221 -5.72 -8.37 4.62
N SER A 222 -5.73 -9.38 5.49
CA SER A 222 -4.65 -10.36 5.55
C SER A 222 -4.71 -11.30 4.35
N GLU A 223 -3.59 -11.93 4.00
CA GLU A 223 -3.54 -12.96 2.95
C GLU A 223 -4.42 -14.16 3.29
N GLN A 224 -4.64 -14.44 4.57
CA GLN A 224 -5.54 -15.49 5.02
C GLN A 224 -7.01 -15.14 4.73
N SER A 225 -7.41 -13.88 4.95
CA SER A 225 -8.73 -13.38 4.57
C SER A 225 -8.89 -13.37 3.05
N LEU A 226 -7.84 -12.98 2.32
CA LEU A 226 -7.83 -12.99 0.86
C LEU A 226 -8.02 -14.41 0.31
N ALA A 227 -7.34 -15.42 0.86
CA ALA A 227 -7.51 -16.81 0.45
C ALA A 227 -8.95 -17.32 0.65
N ILE A 228 -9.60 -16.94 1.75
CA ILE A 228 -11.03 -17.27 2.00
C ILE A 228 -11.93 -16.61 0.96
N PHE A 229 -11.67 -15.35 0.60
CA PHE A 229 -12.45 -14.65 -0.40
C PHE A 229 -12.19 -15.16 -1.81
N LEU A 230 -10.96 -15.55 -2.14
CA LEU A 230 -10.64 -16.18 -3.43
C LEU A 230 -11.36 -17.52 -3.58
N GLU A 231 -11.41 -18.35 -2.53
CA GLU A 231 -12.16 -19.60 -2.52
C GLU A 231 -13.67 -19.36 -2.76
N TYR A 232 -14.23 -18.36 -2.08
CA TYR A 232 -15.62 -17.95 -2.29
C TYR A 232 -15.88 -17.44 -3.71
N VAL A 233 -15.02 -16.55 -4.23
CA VAL A 233 -15.15 -16.00 -5.58
C VAL A 233 -15.03 -17.10 -6.64
N ALA A 234 -14.14 -18.09 -6.45
CA ALA A 234 -14.02 -19.22 -7.33
C ALA A 234 -15.29 -20.07 -7.37
N SER A 235 -15.93 -20.28 -6.22
CA SER A 235 -17.20 -21.02 -6.15
C SER A 235 -18.30 -20.34 -6.96
N ILE A 236 -18.40 -19.01 -6.92
CA ILE A 236 -19.36 -18.25 -7.74
C ILE A 236 -18.96 -18.29 -9.22
N ALA A 237 -17.68 -18.04 -9.51
CA ALA A 237 -17.19 -17.98 -10.88
C ALA A 237 -17.25 -19.34 -11.62
N SER A 238 -17.48 -20.44 -10.91
CA SER A 238 -17.74 -21.76 -11.49
C SER A 238 -19.17 -21.91 -12.03
N GLU A 239 -20.12 -21.10 -11.58
CA GLU A 239 -21.50 -21.12 -12.04
C GLU A 239 -21.66 -20.20 -13.27
N GLU A 240 -22.23 -20.72 -14.36
CA GLU A 240 -22.36 -19.95 -15.62
C GLU A 240 -23.22 -18.68 -15.46
N GLU A 241 -24.28 -18.74 -14.66
CA GLU A 241 -25.23 -17.64 -14.46
C GLU A 241 -24.65 -16.48 -13.65
N SER A 242 -23.71 -16.75 -12.74
CA SER A 242 -23.05 -15.76 -11.88
C SER A 242 -21.60 -15.47 -12.31
N ARG A 243 -21.24 -15.90 -13.52
CA ARG A 243 -19.91 -15.76 -14.12
C ARG A 243 -19.38 -14.32 -14.13
N GLY A 244 -20.20 -13.35 -14.54
CA GLY A 244 -19.81 -11.95 -14.60
C GLY A 244 -19.65 -11.31 -13.22
N ASP A 245 -20.41 -11.80 -12.24
CA ASP A 245 -20.36 -11.34 -10.86
C ASP A 245 -19.07 -11.80 -10.15
N GLY A 246 -18.70 -13.07 -10.34
CA GLY A 246 -17.43 -13.61 -9.85
C GLY A 246 -16.21 -12.87 -10.42
N GLU A 247 -16.26 -12.47 -11.68
CA GLU A 247 -15.17 -11.72 -12.32
C GLU A 247 -15.00 -10.31 -11.72
N GLN A 248 -16.10 -9.59 -11.46
CA GLN A 248 -16.08 -8.29 -10.80
C GLN A 248 -15.52 -8.38 -9.37
N LEU A 249 -15.95 -9.40 -8.61
CA LEU A 249 -15.43 -9.62 -7.26
C LEU A 249 -13.95 -9.98 -7.27
N LEU A 250 -13.50 -10.80 -8.22
CA LEU A 250 -12.08 -11.12 -8.39
C LEU A 250 -11.26 -9.86 -8.70
N ALA A 251 -11.74 -9.02 -9.62
CA ALA A 251 -11.09 -7.75 -9.93
C ALA A 251 -10.99 -6.84 -8.69
N GLY A 252 -12.06 -6.76 -7.88
CA GLY A 252 -12.06 -6.04 -6.61
C GLY A 252 -11.02 -6.55 -5.60
N LEU A 253 -10.83 -7.88 -5.53
CA LEU A 253 -9.79 -8.48 -4.71
C LEU A 253 -8.37 -8.16 -5.24
N LEU A 254 -8.17 -8.21 -6.56
CA LEU A 254 -6.88 -7.97 -7.20
C LEU A 254 -6.45 -6.51 -7.23
N HIS A 255 -7.37 -5.57 -7.08
CA HIS A 255 -7.03 -4.18 -6.81
C HIS A 255 -6.23 -4.00 -5.50
N ARG A 256 -6.21 -5.01 -4.63
CA ARG A 256 -5.41 -5.02 -3.41
C ARG A 256 -4.06 -5.65 -3.68
N HIS A 257 -3.00 -5.02 -3.17
CA HIS A 257 -1.70 -5.64 -3.11
C HIS A 257 -1.70 -6.78 -2.07
N PHE A 258 -1.01 -7.87 -2.39
CA PHE A 258 -0.83 -9.02 -1.50
C PHE A 258 0.62 -9.50 -1.56
N ASP A 259 1.11 -10.11 -0.49
CA ASP A 259 2.40 -10.81 -0.51
C ASP A 259 2.23 -12.20 -1.17
N PRO A 260 2.92 -12.48 -2.30
CA PRO A 260 2.75 -13.76 -3.01
C PRO A 260 3.12 -14.99 -2.19
N ARG A 261 4.14 -14.89 -1.32
CA ARG A 261 4.62 -16.03 -0.52
C ARG A 261 3.62 -16.37 0.57
N ARG A 262 3.14 -15.36 1.30
CA ARG A 262 2.12 -15.55 2.34
C ARG A 262 0.80 -16.02 1.75
N LEU A 263 0.42 -15.49 0.59
CA LEU A 263 -0.79 -15.93 -0.09
C LEU A 263 -0.69 -17.38 -0.54
N ALA A 264 0.46 -17.83 -1.06
CA ALA A 264 0.67 -19.23 -1.44
C ALA A 264 0.42 -20.20 -0.26
N GLU A 265 0.97 -19.89 0.92
CA GLU A 265 0.77 -20.69 2.13
C GLU A 265 -0.71 -20.74 2.55
N CYS A 266 -1.40 -19.60 2.49
CA CYS A 266 -2.82 -19.51 2.84
C CYS A 266 -3.73 -20.18 1.81
N ALA A 267 -3.44 -20.00 0.52
CA ALA A 267 -4.13 -20.62 -0.59
C ALA A 267 -4.03 -22.14 -0.51
N ALA A 268 -2.84 -22.70 -0.23
CA ALA A 268 -2.63 -24.14 -0.08
C ALA A 268 -3.54 -24.79 0.99
N GLN A 269 -3.95 -24.03 2.01
CA GLN A 269 -4.80 -24.50 3.10
C GLN A 269 -6.29 -24.34 2.84
N LYS A 270 -6.68 -23.38 2.00
CA LYS A 270 -8.08 -22.97 1.84
C LYS A 270 -8.66 -23.25 0.46
N ILE A 271 -7.86 -23.15 -0.59
CA ILE A 271 -8.34 -23.23 -1.97
C ILE A 271 -8.24 -24.68 -2.48
N THR A 272 -9.28 -25.17 -3.13
CA THR A 272 -9.28 -26.49 -3.77
C THR A 272 -8.58 -26.45 -5.13
N THR A 273 -8.04 -27.59 -5.61
CA THR A 273 -7.42 -27.65 -6.95
C THR A 273 -8.38 -27.21 -8.05
N GLN A 274 -9.66 -27.58 -7.94
CA GLN A 274 -10.73 -27.16 -8.87
C GLN A 274 -10.93 -25.64 -8.85
N HIS A 275 -11.02 -25.03 -7.67
CA HIS A 275 -11.19 -23.58 -7.58
C HIS A 275 -9.93 -22.83 -8.03
N ALA A 276 -8.74 -23.40 -7.82
CA ALA A 276 -7.51 -22.86 -8.37
C ALA A 276 -7.51 -22.84 -9.90
N SER A 277 -8.03 -23.88 -10.58
CA SER A 277 -8.15 -23.90 -12.04
C SER A 277 -9.12 -22.83 -12.55
N VAL A 278 -10.26 -22.66 -11.88
CA VAL A 278 -11.22 -21.58 -12.18
C VAL A 278 -10.52 -20.23 -12.05
N LEU A 279 -9.86 -19.95 -10.92
CA LEU A 279 -9.17 -18.68 -10.70
C LEU A 279 -8.06 -18.42 -11.72
N LEU A 280 -7.28 -19.44 -12.10
CA LEU A 280 -6.26 -19.33 -13.15
C LEU A 280 -6.87 -18.86 -14.48
N GLN A 281 -7.95 -19.52 -14.91
CA GLN A 281 -8.63 -19.15 -16.15
C GLN A 281 -9.21 -17.73 -16.09
N ARG A 282 -9.73 -17.33 -14.93
CA ARG A 282 -10.21 -15.94 -14.72
C ARG A 282 -9.09 -14.92 -14.78
N CYS A 283 -7.95 -15.20 -14.16
CA CYS A 283 -6.82 -14.28 -14.21
C CYS A 283 -6.29 -14.10 -15.64
N MET A 284 -6.26 -15.18 -16.45
CA MET A 284 -5.94 -15.07 -17.88
C MET A 284 -6.89 -14.11 -18.59
N ASN A 285 -8.20 -14.28 -18.42
CA ASN A 285 -9.21 -13.40 -19.04
C ASN A 285 -9.08 -11.94 -18.60
N LEU A 286 -8.86 -11.70 -17.30
CA LEU A 286 -8.64 -10.36 -16.76
C LEU A 286 -7.40 -9.71 -17.36
N TYR A 287 -6.32 -10.46 -17.54
CA TYR A 287 -5.08 -9.93 -18.11
C TYR A 287 -5.25 -9.47 -19.57
N VAL A 288 -5.98 -10.23 -20.40
CA VAL A 288 -6.17 -9.87 -21.82
C VAL A 288 -7.22 -8.77 -22.02
N SER A 289 -8.04 -8.50 -21.01
CA SER A 289 -9.12 -7.52 -21.09
C SER A 289 -8.60 -6.09 -20.87
N PRO A 290 -8.80 -5.16 -21.83
CA PRO A 290 -8.40 -3.77 -21.68
C PRO A 290 -9.05 -3.06 -20.47
N GLU A 291 -10.24 -3.52 -20.06
CA GLU A 291 -11.00 -2.95 -18.94
C GLU A 291 -10.28 -3.10 -17.60
N TYR A 292 -9.45 -4.14 -17.47
CA TYR A 292 -8.78 -4.51 -16.23
C TYR A 292 -7.26 -4.26 -16.26
N ASN A 293 -6.78 -3.40 -17.16
CA ASN A 293 -5.35 -3.09 -17.30
C ASN A 293 -4.70 -2.63 -15.97
N GLY A 294 -5.45 -1.94 -15.11
CA GLY A 294 -4.98 -1.48 -13.79
C GLY A 294 -4.67 -2.60 -12.78
N ILE A 295 -5.07 -3.84 -13.05
CA ILE A 295 -4.83 -5.02 -12.19
C ILE A 295 -4.10 -6.15 -12.91
N ALA A 296 -3.58 -5.91 -14.11
CA ALA A 296 -2.94 -6.93 -14.93
C ALA A 296 -1.73 -7.57 -14.22
N GLU A 297 -0.90 -6.78 -13.53
CA GLU A 297 0.24 -7.27 -12.77
C GLU A 297 -0.17 -8.15 -11.58
N GLN A 298 -1.26 -7.79 -10.90
CA GLN A 298 -1.81 -8.54 -9.78
C GLN A 298 -2.46 -9.84 -10.26
N ALA A 299 -3.12 -9.83 -11.42
CA ALA A 299 -3.63 -11.04 -12.06
C ALA A 299 -2.49 -12.01 -12.39
N LEU A 300 -1.38 -11.54 -12.98
CA LEU A 300 -0.20 -12.36 -13.23
C LEU A 300 0.47 -12.87 -11.93
N SER A 301 0.53 -12.02 -10.91
CA SER A 301 1.07 -12.40 -9.60
C SER A 301 0.22 -13.51 -8.98
N LEU A 302 -1.11 -13.42 -9.07
CA LEU A 302 -2.00 -14.47 -8.58
C LEU A 302 -1.87 -15.75 -9.42
N MET A 303 -1.75 -15.65 -10.74
CA MET A 303 -1.48 -16.82 -11.60
C MET A 303 -0.20 -17.55 -11.19
N THR A 304 0.86 -16.80 -10.87
CA THR A 304 2.12 -17.37 -10.39
C THR A 304 1.92 -18.10 -9.08
N VAL A 305 1.25 -17.47 -8.10
CA VAL A 305 0.92 -18.09 -6.81
C VAL A 305 0.13 -19.39 -6.98
N LEU A 306 -0.91 -19.37 -7.82
CA LEU A 306 -1.75 -20.55 -8.06
C LEU A 306 -0.98 -21.66 -8.78
N THR A 307 -0.13 -21.32 -9.75
CA THR A 307 0.69 -22.29 -10.47
C THR A 307 1.75 -22.92 -9.57
N ASP A 308 2.43 -22.11 -8.73
CA ASP A 308 3.43 -22.62 -7.79
C ASP A 308 2.79 -23.51 -6.72
N THR A 309 1.58 -23.18 -6.28
CA THR A 309 0.88 -23.90 -5.19
C THR A 309 0.19 -25.18 -5.69
N PHE A 310 -0.45 -25.13 -6.87
CA PHE A 310 -1.33 -26.19 -7.36
C PHE A 310 -0.89 -26.82 -8.68
N GLY A 311 0.09 -26.25 -9.39
CA GLY A 311 0.47 -26.63 -10.76
C GLY A 311 0.76 -28.11 -10.92
N ASN A 312 1.49 -28.72 -9.99
CA ASN A 312 1.71 -30.17 -10.03
C ASN A 312 0.38 -30.94 -10.00
N ARG A 313 -0.53 -30.61 -9.08
CA ARG A 313 -1.83 -31.30 -8.96
C ARG A 313 -2.69 -31.10 -10.22
N LEU A 314 -2.72 -29.89 -10.75
CA LEU A 314 -3.44 -29.56 -11.98
C LEU A 314 -2.93 -30.35 -13.19
N VAL A 315 -1.63 -30.61 -13.28
CA VAL A 315 -1.05 -31.41 -14.38
C VAL A 315 -1.43 -32.90 -14.28
N TRP A 316 -1.55 -33.44 -13.06
CA TRP A 316 -1.84 -34.86 -12.85
C TRP A 316 -3.34 -35.20 -12.85
N GLU A 317 -4.21 -34.23 -12.58
CA GLU A 317 -5.67 -34.39 -12.63
C GLU A 317 -6.16 -34.24 -14.09
N SER A 318 -6.65 -35.33 -14.69
CA SER A 318 -7.02 -35.38 -16.11
C SER A 318 -8.01 -34.29 -16.53
N ASP A 319 -8.94 -33.96 -15.64
CA ASP A 319 -10.04 -33.04 -15.93
C ASP A 319 -9.62 -31.57 -15.80
N LEU A 320 -8.43 -31.31 -15.25
CA LEU A 320 -7.85 -29.98 -15.05
C LEU A 320 -6.56 -29.72 -15.84
N HIS A 321 -6.02 -30.77 -16.46
CA HIS A 321 -4.78 -30.72 -17.24
C HIS A 321 -4.81 -29.65 -18.34
N ASP A 322 -5.95 -29.52 -19.03
CA ASP A 322 -6.10 -28.55 -20.13
C ASP A 322 -5.95 -27.11 -19.64
N VAL A 323 -6.41 -26.79 -18.43
CA VAL A 323 -6.25 -25.44 -17.85
C VAL A 323 -4.79 -25.17 -17.50
N ALA A 324 -4.08 -26.16 -16.95
CA ALA A 324 -2.65 -26.03 -16.68
C ALA A 324 -1.86 -25.82 -17.97
N LYS A 325 -2.20 -26.57 -19.02
CA LYS A 325 -1.61 -26.43 -20.36
C LYS A 325 -1.88 -25.03 -20.93
N GLU A 326 -3.11 -24.55 -20.87
CA GLU A 326 -3.49 -23.22 -21.35
C GLU A 326 -2.71 -22.12 -20.61
N ALA A 327 -2.59 -22.21 -19.28
CA ALA A 327 -1.83 -21.26 -18.48
C ALA A 327 -0.32 -21.26 -18.80
N LEU A 328 0.25 -22.42 -19.11
CA LEU A 328 1.64 -22.55 -19.53
C LEU A 328 1.87 -21.97 -20.93
N GLU A 329 1.02 -22.30 -21.90
CA GLU A 329 1.08 -21.72 -23.25
C GLU A 329 0.90 -20.20 -23.23
N PHE A 330 -0.01 -19.71 -22.38
CA PHE A 330 -0.20 -18.28 -22.16
C PHE A 330 1.09 -17.62 -21.63
N SER A 331 1.71 -18.23 -20.62
CA SER A 331 2.97 -17.73 -20.04
C SER A 331 4.13 -17.75 -21.04
N GLU A 332 4.21 -18.78 -21.88
CA GLU A 332 5.21 -18.89 -22.96
C GLU A 332 5.05 -17.77 -23.98
N ARG A 333 3.83 -17.53 -24.48
CA ARG A 333 3.53 -16.44 -25.42
C ARG A 333 3.91 -15.07 -24.84
N MET A 334 3.65 -14.84 -23.55
CA MET A 334 4.08 -13.59 -22.90
C MET A 334 5.60 -13.44 -22.87
N ALA A 335 6.33 -14.51 -22.57
CA ALA A 335 7.80 -14.48 -22.56
C ALA A 335 8.37 -14.19 -23.96
N GLU A 336 7.77 -14.75 -25.02
CA GLU A 336 8.13 -14.46 -26.41
C GLU A 336 7.90 -12.99 -26.78
N ILE A 337 6.78 -12.40 -26.35
CA ILE A 337 6.47 -10.98 -26.57
C ILE A 337 7.51 -10.10 -25.87
N ILE A 338 7.82 -10.37 -24.60
CA ILE A 338 8.84 -9.62 -23.83
C ILE A 338 10.22 -9.74 -24.49
N SER A 339 10.59 -10.93 -24.94
CA SER A 339 11.84 -11.16 -25.68
C SER A 339 11.90 -10.34 -26.97
N SER A 340 10.78 -10.28 -27.71
CA SER A 340 10.66 -9.49 -28.94
C SER A 340 10.82 -7.99 -28.67
N PHE A 341 10.19 -7.46 -27.62
CA PHE A 341 10.38 -6.06 -27.23
C PHE A 341 11.83 -5.75 -26.86
N LYS A 342 12.50 -6.62 -26.08
CA LYS A 342 13.92 -6.47 -25.77
C LYS A 342 14.78 -6.46 -27.03
N GLN A 343 14.50 -7.30 -28.02
CA GLN A 343 15.23 -7.30 -29.29
C GLN A 343 15.00 -6.02 -30.09
N ILE A 344 13.78 -5.48 -30.09
CA ILE A 344 13.46 -4.20 -30.74
C ILE A 344 14.21 -3.05 -30.06
N GLU A 345 14.21 -2.99 -28.73
CA GLU A 345 14.97 -1.99 -27.97
C GLU A 345 16.47 -2.07 -28.26
N LEU A 346 17.05 -3.28 -28.25
CA LEU A 346 18.45 -3.50 -28.59
C LEU A 346 18.80 -3.02 -30.00
N LYS A 347 17.93 -3.31 -30.99
CA LYS A 347 18.12 -2.81 -32.37
C LYS A 347 18.05 -1.29 -32.41
N ARG A 348 17.07 -0.68 -31.74
CA ARG A 348 16.91 0.78 -31.67
C ARG A 348 18.13 1.45 -31.03
N SER A 349 18.66 0.90 -29.94
CA SER A 349 19.88 1.41 -29.29
C SER A 349 21.13 1.27 -30.15
N ARG A 350 21.23 0.20 -30.97
CA ARG A 350 22.32 0.05 -31.93
C ARG A 350 22.23 1.07 -33.06
N SER A 351 21.05 1.24 -33.66
CA SER A 351 20.84 2.24 -34.71
C SER A 351 21.07 3.67 -34.22
N ALA A 352 20.68 4.00 -32.97
CA ALA A 352 20.96 5.32 -32.39
C ALA A 352 22.47 5.57 -32.17
N ARG A 353 23.25 4.52 -31.85
CA ARG A 353 24.72 4.62 -31.75
C ARG A 353 25.38 4.71 -33.13
N GLU A 354 24.85 4.02 -34.12
CA GLU A 354 25.32 4.10 -35.51
C GLU A 354 25.04 5.47 -36.15
N GLU A 355 23.99 6.19 -35.72
CA GLU A 355 23.72 7.59 -36.11
C GLU A 355 24.66 8.61 -35.41
N GLU A 356 25.11 8.35 -34.17
CA GLU A 356 26.13 9.18 -33.49
C GLU A 356 27.56 8.91 -34.01
N ASP A 357 27.84 7.69 -34.45
CA ASP A 357 29.12 7.25 -35.01
C ASP A 357 29.18 7.32 -36.55
N ASP A 358 28.28 8.06 -37.22
CA ASP A 358 28.32 8.21 -38.68
C ASP A 358 29.57 9.03 -39.11
N PRO A 359 30.58 8.41 -39.74
CA PRO A 359 31.79 9.11 -40.17
C PRO A 359 31.53 10.13 -41.29
N ASN A 360 30.32 10.14 -41.88
CA ASN A 360 29.93 11.11 -42.91
C ASN A 360 29.41 12.44 -42.36
N ALA A 361 29.28 12.61 -41.03
CA ALA A 361 28.92 13.90 -40.41
C ALA A 361 30.11 14.86 -40.21
N LEU A 362 31.32 14.50 -40.67
CA LEU A 362 32.48 15.38 -40.68
C LEU A 362 32.60 16.07 -42.05
N TYR A 363 31.96 17.23 -42.20
CA TYR A 363 32.27 18.13 -43.31
C TYR A 363 33.75 18.56 -43.21
N THR A 364 34.54 18.21 -44.22
CA THR A 364 35.95 18.61 -44.31
C THR A 364 36.04 19.99 -44.94
N ILE A 365 36.48 20.99 -44.18
CA ILE A 365 36.85 22.29 -44.75
C ILE A 365 38.28 22.17 -45.27
N GLU A 366 38.43 21.91 -46.57
CA GLU A 366 39.73 22.01 -47.24
C GLU A 366 40.01 23.46 -47.63
N THR A 367 41.10 24.02 -47.09
CA THR A 367 41.62 25.33 -47.51
C THR A 367 42.46 25.15 -48.77
N ILE A 368 41.89 25.48 -49.92
CA ILE A 368 42.62 25.49 -51.19
C ILE A 368 43.54 26.71 -51.21
N SER A 369 44.85 26.49 -51.15
CA SER A 369 45.85 27.54 -51.33
C SER A 369 46.01 27.84 -52.82
N LEU A 370 45.45 28.97 -53.29
CA LEU A 370 45.67 29.41 -54.66
C LEU A 370 47.15 29.82 -54.86
N PRO A 371 47.78 29.46 -55.98
CA PRO A 371 49.17 29.83 -56.25
C PRO A 371 49.31 31.35 -56.32
N ARG A 372 50.17 31.91 -55.46
CA ARG A 372 50.56 33.32 -55.50
C ARG A 372 51.31 33.59 -56.80
N ARG A 373 50.62 34.11 -57.82
CA ARG A 373 51.29 34.85 -58.89
C ARG A 373 51.78 36.17 -58.30
N THR A 374 53.08 36.43 -58.41
CA THR A 374 53.64 37.77 -58.21
C THR A 374 53.03 38.70 -59.25
N LEU A 375 52.25 39.67 -58.77
CA LEU A 375 51.86 40.83 -59.57
C LEU A 375 53.14 41.60 -59.92
N ASN A 376 53.60 41.48 -61.16
CA ASN A 376 54.52 42.45 -61.73
C ASN A 376 53.69 43.69 -62.06
N TRP A 377 54.10 44.82 -61.49
CA TRP A 377 53.63 46.16 -61.86
C TRP A 377 53.99 46.49 -63.31
#